data_AF-K1TFB3-F1
#
_entry.id   AF-K1TFB3-F1
#
_cell.length_a   1.000
_cell.length_b   1.000
_cell.length_c   1.000
_cell.angle_alpha   90.00
_cell.angle_beta   90.00
_cell.angle_gamma   90.00
#
_symmetry.space_group_name_H-M   'P 1'
#
loop_
_entity.id
_entity.type
_entity.pdbx_description
1 polymer ?
#
loop_
_entity_poly.entity_id
_entity_poly.type
_entity_poly.pdbx_seq_one_letter_code
_entity_poly.pdbx_strand_id
1 'polypeptide(L)'
;LYEMLTGQKPFDTDNPVSIAVMHMHNIAELPRRINPDIPSPLEEIIVHAMEKNPADRYKTALEMLRDIDRFKADPDVHFGYITNPPEPDMPTRYFSAVNNDYSENPSDEEFTNGNDDIYNSDDVFDDTYDEDYSDFEEAEEKKGKSLFVPVLSAVTVVVIMVAVFFMRLLLKTCLPMIKQARRNLP
;
A
#
# COMPACT_ATOMS: atom_id res chain seq x y z
N LEU A 1 -10.54 6.78 7.23
CA LEU A 1 -10.02 7.54 8.39
C LEU A 1 -9.68 8.96 7.98
N TYR A 2 -8.73 9.16 7.05
CA TYR A 2 -8.39 10.47 6.48
C TYR A 2 -9.61 11.36 6.21
N GLU A 3 -10.51 10.92 5.31
CA GLU A 3 -11.70 11.70 4.92
C GLU A 3 -12.67 11.96 6.08
N MET A 4 -12.75 11.07 7.06
CA MET A 4 -13.63 11.28 8.22
C MET A 4 -13.12 12.42 9.12
N LEU A 5 -11.81 12.68 9.12
CA LEU A 5 -11.16 13.67 10.00
C LEU A 5 -10.88 14.99 9.28
N THR A 6 -10.62 14.94 7.97
CA THR A 6 -10.36 16.13 7.14
C THR A 6 -11.60 16.61 6.39
N GLY A 7 -12.64 15.78 6.26
CA GLY A 7 -13.80 16.04 5.42
C GLY A 7 -13.53 15.98 3.91
N GLN A 8 -12.32 15.58 3.50
CA GLN A 8 -11.88 15.57 2.10
C GLN A 8 -11.20 14.24 1.78
N LYS A 9 -11.36 13.76 0.55
CA LYS A 9 -10.60 12.60 0.08
C LYS A 9 -9.11 12.94 0.01
N PRO A 10 -8.22 11.96 0.23
CA PRO A 10 -6.78 12.19 0.10
C PRO A 10 -6.36 12.54 -1.33
N PHE A 11 -7.09 12.05 -2.33
CA PHE A 11 -6.93 12.38 -3.75
C PHE A 11 -8.32 12.57 -4.38
N ASP A 12 -8.50 13.66 -5.13
CA ASP A 12 -9.78 13.98 -5.76
C ASP A 12 -9.57 14.52 -7.17
N THR A 13 -10.21 13.90 -8.16
CA THR A 13 -10.22 14.31 -9.57
C THR A 13 -11.31 13.55 -10.33
N ASP A 14 -11.82 14.16 -11.40
CA ASP A 14 -12.90 13.62 -12.22
C ASP A 14 -12.47 12.46 -13.13
N ASN A 15 -11.15 12.24 -13.27
CA ASN A 15 -10.60 11.17 -14.11
C ASN A 15 -10.15 9.96 -13.26
N PRO A 16 -10.79 8.78 -13.40
CA PRO A 16 -10.44 7.60 -12.61
C PRO A 16 -9.02 7.09 -12.88
N VAL A 17 -8.48 7.30 -14.09
CA VAL A 17 -7.09 6.94 -14.40
C VAL A 17 -6.13 7.83 -13.61
N SER A 18 -6.44 9.12 -13.51
CA SER A 18 -5.65 10.07 -12.72
C SER A 18 -5.68 9.74 -11.22
N ILE A 19 -6.83 9.34 -10.67
CA ILE A 19 -6.93 8.83 -9.29
C ILE A 19 -5.98 7.64 -9.07
N ALA A 20 -5.98 6.67 -9.98
CA ALA A 20 -5.11 5.49 -9.86
C ALA A 20 -3.62 5.90 -9.84
N VAL A 21 -3.21 6.82 -10.72
CA VAL A 21 -1.84 7.36 -10.76
C VAL A 21 -1.48 8.09 -9.46
N MET A 22 -2.39 8.89 -8.91
CA MET A 22 -2.18 9.56 -7.62
C MET A 22 -1.98 8.56 -6.47
N HIS A 23 -2.79 7.50 -6.42
CA HIS A 23 -2.59 6.44 -5.43
C HIS A 23 -1.22 5.76 -5.56
N MET A 24 -0.68 5.61 -6.76
CA MET A 24 0.62 4.99 -6.99
C MET A 24 1.82 5.90 -6.63
N HIS A 25 1.73 7.19 -6.91
CA HIS A 25 2.91 8.07 -6.88
C HIS A 25 2.81 9.29 -5.98
N ASN A 26 1.60 9.83 -5.77
CA ASN A 26 1.45 11.10 -5.07
C ASN A 26 1.31 10.86 -3.56
N ILE A 27 1.97 11.69 -2.78
CA ILE A 27 1.78 11.72 -1.32
C ILE A 27 0.54 12.58 -1.04
N ALA A 28 -0.35 12.11 -0.16
CA ALA A 28 -1.51 12.89 0.24
C ALA A 28 -1.07 14.09 1.08
N GLU A 29 -1.84 15.17 1.06
CA GLU A 29 -1.57 16.28 1.96
C GLU A 29 -1.70 15.81 3.43
N LEU A 30 -0.87 16.35 4.32
CA LEU A 30 -0.92 15.98 5.73
C LEU A 30 -2.27 16.41 6.34
N PRO A 31 -3.02 15.51 7.02
CA PRO A 31 -4.31 15.82 7.63
C PRO A 31 -4.35 17.12 8.44
N ARG A 32 -3.32 17.42 9.25
CA ARG A 32 -3.24 18.62 10.09
C ARG A 32 -3.01 19.90 9.30
N ARG A 33 -2.53 19.81 8.05
CA ARG A 33 -2.52 20.96 7.13
C ARG A 33 -3.92 21.36 6.68
N ILE A 34 -4.85 20.40 6.62
CA ILE A 34 -6.25 20.63 6.25
C ILE A 34 -7.09 20.96 7.49
N ASN A 35 -6.91 20.21 8.56
CA ASN A 35 -7.61 20.38 9.83
C ASN A 35 -6.61 20.38 11.01
N PRO A 36 -6.15 21.55 11.48
CA PRO A 36 -5.16 21.68 12.55
C PRO A 36 -5.59 21.09 13.90
N ASP A 37 -6.89 20.89 14.11
CA ASP A 37 -7.45 20.31 15.35
C ASP A 37 -7.20 18.80 15.46
N ILE A 38 -6.73 18.15 14.39
CA ILE A 38 -6.36 16.73 14.42
C ILE A 38 -5.12 16.56 15.32
N PRO A 39 -5.16 15.67 16.34
CA PRO A 39 -4.00 15.37 17.17
C PRO A 39 -2.83 14.79 16.35
N SER A 40 -1.60 15.17 16.70
CA SER A 40 -0.38 14.69 16.03
C SER A 40 -0.30 13.16 15.94
N PRO A 41 -0.59 12.40 17.01
CA PRO A 41 -0.44 10.93 16.95
C PRO A 41 -1.44 10.30 15.99
N LEU A 42 -2.64 10.89 15.87
CA LEU A 42 -3.66 10.42 14.95
C LEU A 42 -3.27 10.72 13.48
N GLU A 43 -2.61 11.84 13.23
CA GLU A 43 -2.00 12.12 11.92
C GLU A 43 -0.95 11.08 11.54
N GLU A 44 -0.07 10.71 12.46
CA GLU A 44 0.96 9.69 12.25
C GLU A 44 0.35 8.33 11.87
N ILE A 45 -0.69 7.88 12.58
CA ILE A 45 -1.41 6.64 12.25
C ILE A 45 -2.02 6.70 10.84
N ILE A 46 -2.59 7.83 10.44
CA ILE A 46 -3.19 8.00 9.11
C ILE A 46 -2.12 7.93 8.02
N VAL A 47 -1.01 8.64 8.19
CA VAL A 47 0.09 8.67 7.22
C VAL A 47 0.73 7.29 7.09
N HIS A 48 1.02 6.62 8.20
CA HIS A 48 1.58 5.27 8.19
C HIS A 48 0.67 4.27 7.49
N ALA A 49 -0.65 4.32 7.74
CA ALA A 49 -1.62 3.46 7.03
C ALA A 49 -1.72 3.75 5.52
N MET A 50 -1.28 4.93 5.07
CA MET A 50 -1.34 5.40 3.69
C MET A 50 -0.01 5.27 2.93
N GLU A 51 1.02 4.66 3.54
CA GLU A 51 2.30 4.45 2.87
C GLU A 51 2.16 3.70 1.54
N LYS A 52 3.02 4.06 0.58
CA LYS A 52 2.92 3.53 -0.79
C LYS A 52 3.34 2.08 -0.87
N ASN A 53 4.43 1.76 -0.20
CA ASN A 53 4.94 0.42 -0.11
C ASN A 53 4.16 -0.35 0.97
N PRO A 54 3.54 -1.50 0.64
CA PRO A 54 2.83 -2.31 1.63
C PRO A 54 3.68 -2.74 2.83
N ALA A 55 5.00 -2.89 2.66
CA ALA A 55 5.90 -3.26 3.74
C ALA A 55 6.10 -2.15 4.78
N ASP A 56 5.85 -0.89 4.38
CA ASP A 56 6.01 0.29 5.22
C ASP A 56 4.69 0.70 5.90
N ARG A 57 3.63 -0.10 5.76
CA ARG A 57 2.33 0.05 6.42
C ARG A 57 2.15 -0.99 7.52
N TYR A 58 1.09 -0.82 8.31
CA TYR A 58 0.54 -1.89 9.15
C TYR A 58 0.33 -3.19 8.35
N LYS A 59 0.91 -4.29 8.83
CA LYS A 59 0.77 -5.62 8.21
C LYS A 59 -0.63 -6.18 8.45
N THR A 60 -1.23 -5.83 9.58
CA THR A 60 -2.56 -6.29 9.96
C THR A 60 -3.42 -5.16 10.52
N ALA A 61 -4.74 -5.30 10.43
CA ALA A 61 -5.66 -4.36 11.06
C ALA A 61 -5.53 -4.36 12.60
N LEU A 62 -5.05 -5.45 13.20
CA LEU A 62 -4.80 -5.53 14.64
C LEU A 62 -3.64 -4.63 15.07
N GLU A 63 -2.58 -4.53 14.26
CA GLU A 63 -1.48 -3.59 14.52
C GLU A 63 -1.98 -2.14 14.51
N MET A 64 -2.77 -1.75 13.50
CA MET A 64 -3.38 -0.42 13.46
C MET A 64 -4.31 -0.16 14.66
N LEU A 65 -5.09 -1.16 15.07
CA LEU A 65 -5.98 -1.03 16.23
C LEU A 65 -5.19 -0.82 17.53
N ARG A 66 -4.05 -1.48 17.70
CA ARG A 66 -3.17 -1.30 18.87
C ARG A 66 -2.70 0.15 18.99
N ASP A 67 -2.30 0.78 17.90
CA ASP A 67 -1.89 2.18 17.93
C ASP A 67 -3.06 3.12 18.24
N ILE A 68 -4.24 2.84 17.71
CA ILE A 68 -5.46 3.59 18.06
C ILE A 68 -5.78 3.45 19.56
N ASP A 69 -5.64 2.26 20.13
CA ASP A 69 -5.87 2.04 21.56
C ASP A 69 -4.79 2.70 22.42
N ARG A 70 -3.53 2.72 21.98
CA ARG A 70 -2.45 3.47 22.63
C ARG A 70 -2.75 4.98 22.62
N PHE A 71 -3.14 5.54 21.48
CA PHE A 71 -3.54 6.94 21.38
C PHE A 71 -4.74 7.28 22.29
N LYS A 72 -5.71 6.36 22.42
CA LYS A 72 -6.84 6.56 23.34
C LYS A 72 -6.42 6.54 24.81
N ALA A 73 -5.40 5.76 25.16
CA ALA A 73 -4.87 5.68 26.52
C ALA A 73 -3.96 6.87 26.85
N ASP A 74 -3.14 7.29 25.88
CA ASP A 74 -2.20 8.40 25.96
C ASP A 74 -2.34 9.29 24.71
N PRO A 75 -3.06 10.43 24.81
CA PRO A 75 -3.24 11.36 23.70
C PRO A 75 -1.96 12.07 23.22
N ASP A 76 -0.88 12.03 24.00
CA ASP A 76 0.40 12.68 23.71
C ASP A 76 1.47 11.70 23.19
N VAL A 77 1.10 10.42 22.96
CA VAL A 77 1.99 9.38 22.44
C VAL A 77 2.61 9.75 21.10
N HIS A 78 3.92 9.54 20.90
CA HIS A 78 4.57 9.74 19.60
C HIS A 78 4.96 8.39 18.99
N PHE A 79 4.51 8.11 17.76
CA PHE A 79 4.79 6.84 17.09
C PHE A 79 6.04 6.90 16.20
N GLY A 80 6.45 8.10 15.77
CA GLY A 80 7.65 8.31 14.97
C GLY A 80 7.47 7.97 13.49
N TYR A 81 6.23 7.88 12.98
CA TYR A 81 5.97 7.54 11.58
C TYR A 81 6.25 8.69 10.61
N ILE A 82 6.13 9.93 11.07
CA ILE A 82 6.44 11.11 10.27
C ILE A 82 7.83 11.57 10.65
N THR A 83 8.84 11.12 9.90
CA THR A 83 10.19 11.67 10.02
C THR A 83 10.29 12.88 9.09
N ASN A 84 10.55 14.05 9.66
CA ASN A 84 11.04 15.15 8.84
C ASN A 84 12.40 14.72 8.30
N PRO A 85 12.66 14.86 6.98
CA PRO A 85 14.00 14.68 6.45
C PRO A 85 14.99 15.47 7.32
N PRO A 86 16.15 14.90 7.68
CA PRO A 86 17.13 15.62 8.47
C PRO A 86 17.41 16.96 7.80
N GLU A 87 17.18 18.05 8.52
CA GLU A 87 17.41 19.39 7.98
C GLU A 87 18.86 19.47 7.46
N PRO A 88 19.08 19.92 6.22
CA PRO A 88 20.39 19.89 5.57
C PRO A 88 21.45 20.75 6.28
N ASP A 89 21.05 21.63 7.19
CA ASP A 89 21.93 22.57 7.92
C ASP A 89 22.19 22.17 9.38
N MET A 90 21.81 20.97 9.82
CA MET A 90 22.23 20.48 11.14
C MET A 90 23.76 20.28 11.11
N PRO A 91 24.54 21.01 11.93
CA PRO A 91 25.98 20.80 11.97
C PRO A 91 26.27 19.36 12.36
N THR A 92 27.24 18.72 11.70
CA THR A 92 27.72 17.38 12.03
C THR A 92 27.97 17.31 13.54
N ARG A 93 27.07 16.63 14.27
CA ARG A 93 27.25 16.41 15.70
C ARG A 93 28.38 15.40 15.84
N TYR A 94 29.55 15.87 16.25
CA TYR A 94 30.64 14.99 16.68
C TYR A 94 30.20 14.31 17.98
N PHE A 95 29.96 13.00 17.92
CA PHE A 95 29.92 12.17 19.11
C PHE A 95 31.35 12.07 19.62
N SER A 96 31.61 12.58 20.83
CA SER A 96 32.89 12.35 21.47
C SER A 96 32.99 10.87 21.77
N ALA A 97 34.06 10.22 21.31
CA ALA A 97 34.33 8.84 21.68
C ALA A 97 34.34 8.76 23.21
N VAL A 98 33.50 7.90 23.77
CA VAL A 98 33.48 7.61 25.22
C VAL A 98 34.83 6.98 25.55
N ASN A 99 35.74 7.76 26.12
CA ASN A 99 36.87 7.22 26.85
C ASN A 99 36.35 6.82 28.23
N ASN A 100 36.50 5.54 28.54
CA ASN A 100 35.92 4.88 29.70
C ASN A 100 36.71 5.20 30.98
N ASP A 101 36.82 6.48 31.35
CA ASP A 101 37.42 6.92 32.61
C ASP A 101 36.32 7.52 33.50
N TYR A 102 35.89 6.75 34.48
CA TYR A 102 35.02 7.18 35.56
C TYR A 102 35.83 8.03 36.56
N SER A 103 35.43 9.30 36.74
CA SER A 103 35.60 10.04 38.01
C SER A 103 34.61 11.21 38.10
N GLU A 104 34.15 11.42 39.33
CA GLU A 104 32.96 12.14 39.80
C GLU A 104 32.92 13.67 39.59
N ASN A 105 31.73 14.18 39.17
CA ASN A 105 30.90 15.33 39.64
C ASN A 105 31.51 16.74 39.94
N PRO A 106 30.73 17.86 40.03
CA PRO A 106 29.26 18.08 39.98
C PRO A 106 28.76 19.35 39.20
N SER A 107 27.44 19.62 39.29
CA SER A 107 26.63 20.81 38.91
C SER A 107 26.40 21.02 37.41
N ASP A 108 25.21 20.80 36.85
CA ASP A 108 23.99 21.58 37.17
C ASP A 108 22.68 20.77 37.28
N GLU A 109 21.73 21.40 37.96
CA GLU A 109 20.50 20.94 38.60
C GLU A 109 19.41 20.34 37.68
N GLU A 110 19.08 19.08 37.97
CA GLU A 110 17.74 18.54 38.30
C GLU A 110 16.52 18.93 37.42
N PHE A 111 16.24 18.09 36.41
CA PHE A 111 14.87 17.85 35.93
C PHE A 111 14.42 16.48 36.43
N THR A 112 13.50 16.46 37.40
CA THR A 112 12.95 15.25 38.02
C THR A 112 11.86 14.61 37.17
N ASN A 113 11.77 13.27 37.30
CA ASN A 113 10.81 12.31 36.77
C ASN A 113 11.05 11.93 35.30
N GLY A 114 11.63 10.78 34.98
CA GLY A 114 11.51 9.48 35.65
C GLY A 114 10.27 8.77 35.11
N ASN A 115 10.44 8.16 33.95
CA ASN A 115 9.71 7.03 33.41
C ASN A 115 10.58 6.48 32.28
N ASP A 116 11.67 5.89 32.73
CA ASP A 116 12.58 5.09 31.94
C ASP A 116 11.87 3.75 31.79
N ASP A 117 10.86 3.72 30.92
CA ASP A 117 10.32 2.47 30.42
C ASP A 117 11.36 1.92 29.44
N ILE A 118 12.38 1.33 30.04
CA ILE A 118 12.95 0.04 29.66
C ILE A 118 12.09 -0.58 28.56
N TYR A 119 12.67 -0.69 27.35
CA TYR A 119 12.33 -1.81 26.50
C TYR A 119 12.46 -3.04 27.39
N ASN A 120 11.34 -3.56 27.88
CA ASN A 120 11.31 -4.85 28.53
C ASN A 120 11.76 -5.84 27.47
N SER A 121 13.05 -6.15 27.50
CA SER A 121 13.67 -7.26 26.80
C SER A 121 13.24 -8.61 27.40
N ASP A 122 12.07 -8.64 28.04
CA ASP A 122 11.44 -9.78 28.73
C ASP A 122 10.12 -10.19 28.08
N ASP A 123 9.76 -9.60 26.92
CA ASP A 123 8.95 -10.34 25.96
C ASP A 123 9.85 -11.42 25.35
N VAL A 124 10.00 -12.50 26.11
CA VAL A 124 10.52 -13.78 25.64
C VAL A 124 9.75 -14.11 24.37
N PHE A 125 10.38 -13.81 23.24
CA PHE A 125 10.02 -14.36 21.96
C PHE A 125 10.29 -15.87 22.13
N ASP A 126 9.23 -16.62 22.39
CA ASP A 126 9.24 -18.07 22.33
C ASP A 126 9.46 -18.44 20.86
N ASP A 127 10.73 -18.39 20.45
CA ASP A 127 11.29 -19.05 19.29
C ASP A 127 11.24 -20.57 19.52
N THR A 128 10.05 -21.11 19.77
CA THR A 128 9.79 -22.49 19.38
C THR A 128 9.66 -22.48 17.87
N TYR A 129 10.83 -22.51 17.22
CA TYR A 129 10.97 -23.02 15.87
C TYR A 129 10.39 -24.43 15.86
N ASP A 130 9.10 -24.58 15.52
CA ASP A 130 8.56 -25.86 15.10
C ASP A 130 9.26 -26.22 13.77
N GLU A 131 10.36 -26.95 13.88
CA GLU A 131 10.97 -27.74 12.81
C GLU A 131 10.03 -28.90 12.44
N ASP A 132 8.83 -28.60 11.97
CA ASP A 132 8.09 -29.53 11.12
C ASP A 132 8.51 -29.25 9.68
N TYR A 133 9.64 -29.88 9.32
CA TYR A 133 9.93 -30.25 7.94
C TYR A 133 8.80 -31.15 7.44
N SER A 134 7.68 -30.53 7.06
CA SER A 134 6.68 -31.16 6.22
C SER A 134 7.35 -31.43 4.88
N ASP A 135 7.68 -32.71 4.71
CA ASP A 135 7.78 -33.44 3.45
C ASP A 135 7.33 -32.61 2.25
N PHE A 136 8.25 -32.40 1.31
CA PHE A 136 7.96 -31.78 0.03
C PHE A 136 7.12 -32.76 -0.79
N GLU A 137 5.83 -32.88 -0.45
CA GLU A 137 4.86 -33.28 -1.46
C GLU A 137 4.80 -32.13 -2.45
N GLU A 138 5.29 -32.42 -3.65
CA GLU A 138 5.21 -31.59 -4.85
C GLU A 138 3.73 -31.26 -5.12
N ALA A 139 3.25 -30.20 -4.47
CA ALA A 139 1.90 -29.72 -4.61
C ALA A 139 1.77 -29.09 -5.99
N GLU A 140 1.18 -29.85 -6.92
CA GLU A 140 0.74 -29.36 -8.21
C GLU A 140 0.06 -28.00 -8.05
N GLU A 141 0.52 -27.07 -8.89
CA GLU A 141 -0.01 -25.75 -9.11
C GLU A 141 -1.54 -25.78 -9.25
N LYS A 142 -2.27 -25.64 -8.13
CA LYS A 142 -3.71 -25.46 -8.15
C LYS A 142 -4.02 -24.07 -8.67
N LYS A 143 -4.00 -23.96 -9.99
CA LYS A 143 -4.61 -22.90 -10.78
C LYS A 143 -6.03 -22.68 -10.25
N GLY A 144 -6.18 -21.69 -9.38
CA GLY A 144 -7.48 -21.20 -8.94
C GLY A 144 -8.33 -21.03 -10.18
N LYS A 145 -9.53 -21.62 -10.20
CA LYS A 145 -10.46 -21.58 -11.34
C LYS A 145 -10.82 -20.12 -11.58
N SER A 146 -9.98 -19.41 -12.33
CA SER A 146 -10.23 -18.03 -12.67
C SER A 146 -11.42 -18.05 -13.62
N LEU A 147 -12.49 -17.40 -13.18
CA LEU A 147 -13.72 -17.23 -13.96
C LEU A 147 -13.46 -16.35 -15.21
N PHE A 148 -12.26 -15.77 -15.32
CA PHE A 148 -11.77 -15.00 -16.46
C PHE A 148 -11.41 -15.85 -17.68
N VAL A 149 -10.84 -17.05 -17.49
CA VAL A 149 -10.50 -17.94 -18.63
C VAL A 149 -11.72 -18.40 -19.42
N PRO A 150 -12.85 -18.84 -18.82
CA PRO A 150 -14.03 -19.22 -19.59
C PRO A 150 -14.75 -18.02 -20.24
N VAL A 151 -14.68 -16.83 -19.65
CA VAL A 151 -15.30 -15.62 -20.25
C VAL A 151 -14.52 -15.17 -21.48
N LEU A 152 -13.18 -15.15 -21.42
CA LEU A 152 -12.35 -14.76 -22.56
C LEU A 152 -12.43 -15.78 -23.71
N SER A 153 -12.51 -17.08 -23.39
CA SER A 153 -12.70 -18.13 -24.41
C SER A 153 -14.08 -18.03 -25.07
N ALA A 154 -15.14 -17.73 -24.31
CA ALA A 154 -16.47 -17.51 -24.89
C ALA A 154 -16.50 -16.29 -25.84
N VAL A 155 -15.92 -15.16 -25.44
CA VAL A 155 -15.89 -13.94 -26.26
C VAL A 155 -15.11 -14.15 -27.56
N THR A 156 -13.94 -14.79 -27.48
CA THR A 156 -13.12 -15.09 -28.67
C THR A 156 -13.83 -16.01 -29.66
N VAL A 157 -14.54 -17.05 -29.17
CA VAL A 157 -15.33 -17.93 -30.03
C VAL A 157 -16.49 -17.19 -30.72
N VAL A 158 -17.18 -16.30 -30.01
CA VAL A 158 -18.28 -15.49 -30.59
C VAL A 158 -17.75 -14.57 -31.69
N VAL A 159 -16.61 -13.91 -31.48
CA VAL A 159 -15.99 -13.04 -32.50
C VAL A 159 -15.61 -13.82 -33.76
N ILE A 160 -15.02 -15.01 -33.60
CA ILE A 160 -14.67 -15.89 -34.73
C ILE A 160 -15.93 -16.36 -35.48
N MET A 161 -16.99 -16.74 -34.77
CA MET A 161 -18.25 -17.16 -35.38
C MET A 161 -18.90 -16.04 -36.20
N VAL A 162 -18.90 -14.80 -35.67
CA VAL A 162 -19.40 -13.63 -36.39
C VAL A 162 -18.54 -13.35 -37.63
N ALA A 163 -17.22 -13.42 -37.52
CA ALA A 163 -16.31 -13.21 -38.64
C ALA A 163 -16.52 -14.25 -39.76
N VAL A 164 -16.67 -15.54 -39.42
CA VAL A 164 -16.94 -16.61 -40.39
C VAL A 164 -18.32 -16.45 -41.01
N PHE A 165 -19.33 -16.06 -40.23
CA PHE A 165 -20.67 -15.78 -40.74
C PHE A 165 -20.65 -14.63 -41.74
N PHE A 166 -19.99 -13.51 -41.40
CA PHE A 166 -19.81 -12.38 -42.30
C PHE A 166 -19.01 -12.77 -43.54
N MET A 167 -17.93 -13.55 -43.41
CA MET A 167 -17.16 -14.03 -44.56
C MET A 167 -18.01 -14.90 -45.49
N ARG A 168 -18.83 -15.80 -44.93
CA ARG A 168 -19.78 -16.60 -45.73
C ARG A 168 -20.88 -15.76 -46.33
N LEU A 169 -21.36 -14.73 -45.64
CA LEU A 169 -22.32 -13.77 -46.15
C LEU A 169 -21.72 -13.02 -47.35
N LEU A 170 -20.50 -12.49 -47.20
CA LEU A 170 -19.75 -11.80 -48.24
C LEU A 170 -19.47 -12.71 -49.45
N LEU A 171 -19.06 -13.95 -49.22
CA LEU A 171 -18.88 -14.94 -50.30
C LEU A 171 -20.20 -15.21 -51.01
N LYS A 172 -21.31 -15.41 -50.28
CA LYS A 172 -22.63 -15.64 -50.87
C LYS A 172 -23.19 -14.42 -51.60
N THR A 173 -22.89 -13.19 -51.19
CA THR A 173 -23.34 -11.96 -51.86
C THR A 173 -22.43 -11.57 -53.02
N CYS A 174 -21.13 -11.85 -52.94
CA CYS A 174 -20.17 -11.57 -54.02
C CYS A 174 -20.22 -12.62 -55.14
N LEU A 175 -20.53 -13.90 -54.87
CA LEU A 175 -20.68 -14.93 -55.90
C LEU A 175 -21.70 -14.57 -57.01
N PRO A 176 -22.95 -14.12 -56.70
CA PRO A 176 -23.91 -13.75 -57.73
C PRO A 176 -23.50 -12.47 -58.46
N MET A 177 -22.85 -11.50 -57.80
CA MET A 177 -22.39 -10.26 -58.43
C MET A 177 -21.29 -10.53 -59.47
N ILE A 178 -20.32 -11.41 -59.16
CA ILE A 178 -19.27 -11.82 -60.10
C ILE A 178 -19.85 -12.62 -61.28
N LYS A 179 -20.87 -13.45 -61.04
CA LYS A 179 -21.54 -14.24 -62.10
C LYS A 179 -22.44 -13.39 -63.02
N GLN A 180 -22.83 -12.19 -62.60
CA GLN A 180 -23.62 -11.24 -63.39
C GLN A 180 -22.73 -10.29 -64.19
N ALA A 181 -21.58 -9.87 -63.63
CA ALA A 181 -20.57 -9.09 -64.35
C ALA A 181 -19.95 -9.84 -65.54
N ARG A 182 -19.79 -11.17 -65.45
CA ARG A 182 -19.22 -12.00 -66.53
C ARG A 182 -20.20 -12.31 -67.68
N ARG A 183 -21.51 -12.01 -67.53
CA ARG A 183 -22.56 -12.34 -68.52
C ARG A 183 -22.96 -11.15 -69.41
N ASN A 184 -22.48 -9.94 -69.09
CA ASN A 184 -22.76 -8.70 -69.82
C ASN A 184 -21.48 -8.05 -70.41
N LEU A 185 -20.45 -8.84 -70.71
CA LEU A 185 -19.39 -8.39 -71.61
C LEU A 185 -19.87 -8.64 -73.06
N PRO A 186 -19.86 -7.63 -73.95
CA PRO A 186 -20.11 -7.83 -75.37
C PRO A 186 -19.01 -8.67 -76.05
#